data_AF-A0A8H6A6V0-F1
#
_entry.id   AF-A0A8H6A6V0-F1
#
_cell.length_a   1.000
_cell.length_b   1.000
_cell.length_c   1.000
_cell.angle_alpha   90.00
_cell.angle_beta   90.00
_cell.angle_gamma   90.00
#
_symmetry.space_group_name_H-M   'P 1'
#
loop_
_entity.id
_entity.type
_entity.pdbx_description
1 polymer ?
#
loop_
_entity_poly.entity_id
_entity_poly.type
_entity_poly.pdbx_seq_one_letter_code
_entity_poly.pdbx_strand_id
1 'polypeptide(L)'
;MGCIRALVKGDQSMFSRFFPQWYVDVTDTARLHAIALLDPLVISQRIFAFAAPIQLKDIIYALQKLRPSKMLPDPPAKECRDLTDVLPSRKAEKLLQSFYGQAGWTPLETSLANGIEDL
;
A
#
# COMPACT_ATOMS: atom_id res chain seq x y z
N MET A 1 -5.35 -8.23 -2.76
CA MET A 1 -3.99 -8.15 -3.35
C MET A 1 -3.81 -9.12 -4.54
N GLY A 2 -4.65 -9.07 -5.58
CA GLY A 2 -4.63 -10.08 -6.68
C GLY A 2 -3.31 -10.12 -7.48
N CYS A 3 -2.86 -8.97 -7.98
CA CYS A 3 -1.64 -8.89 -8.80
C CYS A 3 -0.38 -9.30 -8.03
N ILE A 4 -0.26 -8.89 -6.75
CA ILE A 4 0.87 -9.27 -5.89
C ILE A 4 0.93 -10.78 -5.69
N ARG A 5 -0.21 -11.43 -5.45
CA ARG A 5 -0.28 -12.89 -5.30
C ARG A 5 0.09 -13.62 -6.59
N ALA A 6 -0.29 -13.07 -7.74
CA ALA A 6 0.10 -13.61 -9.04
C ALA A 6 1.62 -13.48 -9.26
N LEU A 7 2.20 -12.33 -8.88
CA LEU A 7 3.64 -12.09 -8.95
C LEU A 7 4.45 -13.08 -8.09
N VAL A 8 3.99 -13.38 -6.87
CA VAL A 8 4.61 -14.42 -6.01
C VAL A 8 4.58 -15.81 -6.64
N LYS A 9 3.61 -16.07 -7.53
CA LYS A 9 3.50 -17.31 -8.31
C LYS A 9 4.27 -17.28 -9.64
N GLY A 10 5.00 -16.19 -9.93
CA GLY A 10 5.83 -16.02 -11.12
C GLY A 10 5.16 -15.29 -12.29
N ASP A 11 3.93 -14.79 -12.12
CA ASP A 11 3.26 -14.01 -13.18
C ASP A 11 3.85 -12.60 -13.29
N GLN A 12 4.31 -12.25 -14.48
CA GLN A 12 4.92 -10.95 -14.80
C GLN A 12 3.94 -9.96 -15.44
N SER A 13 2.65 -10.29 -15.57
CA SER A 13 1.63 -9.42 -16.17
C SER A 13 1.61 -8.01 -15.57
N MET A 14 1.92 -7.90 -14.27
CA MET A 14 2.04 -6.65 -13.52
C MET A 14 3.10 -5.70 -14.11
N PHE A 15 4.20 -6.18 -14.67
CA PHE A 15 5.29 -5.35 -15.19
C PHE A 15 4.85 -4.46 -16.36
N SER A 16 3.93 -4.95 -17.19
CA SER A 16 3.41 -4.21 -18.35
C SER A 16 2.31 -3.20 -18.00
N ARG A 17 1.72 -3.31 -16.79
CA ARG A 17 0.53 -2.55 -16.39
C ARG A 17 0.75 -1.66 -15.17
N PHE A 18 1.87 -1.85 -14.47
CA PHE A 18 2.17 -1.10 -13.29
C PHE A 18 2.72 0.27 -13.67
N PHE A 19 2.01 1.30 -13.23
CA PHE A 19 2.50 2.67 -13.24
C PHE A 19 2.84 3.07 -11.80
N PRO A 20 3.93 3.83 -11.58
CA PRO A 20 4.23 4.37 -10.25
C PRO A 20 3.03 5.12 -9.69
N GLN A 21 2.66 4.76 -8.46
CA GLN A 21 1.45 5.26 -7.80
C GLN A 21 1.62 5.16 -6.29
N TRP A 22 0.57 5.45 -5.53
CA TRP A 22 0.57 5.27 -4.08
C TRP A 22 -0.08 3.95 -3.67
N TYR A 23 0.39 3.36 -2.58
CA TYR A 23 -0.29 2.24 -1.93
C TYR A 23 -1.08 2.69 -0.70
N VAL A 24 -1.92 1.79 -0.22
CA VAL A 24 -2.53 1.87 1.10
C VAL A 24 -2.82 0.46 1.61
N ASP A 25 -2.69 0.25 2.92
CA ASP A 25 -3.07 -1.01 3.53
C ASP A 25 -4.60 -1.17 3.59
N VAL A 26 -5.07 -2.41 3.44
CA VAL A 26 -6.51 -2.72 3.44
C VAL A 26 -7.14 -2.46 4.82
N THR A 27 -6.40 -2.67 5.90
CA THR A 27 -6.85 -2.42 7.27
C THR A 27 -6.96 -0.93 7.53
N ASP A 28 -5.97 -0.13 7.10
CA ASP A 28 -6.03 1.33 7.18
C ASP A 28 -7.22 1.87 6.38
N THR A 29 -7.47 1.31 5.20
CA THR A 29 -8.66 1.66 4.39
C THR A 29 -9.95 1.35 5.15
N ALA A 30 -10.07 0.16 5.75
CA ALA A 30 -11.25 -0.21 6.53
C ALA A 30 -11.46 0.70 7.75
N ARG A 31 -10.37 1.01 8.47
CA ARG A 31 -10.37 1.95 9.61
C ARG A 31 -10.86 3.34 9.21
N LEU A 32 -10.39 3.87 8.07
CA LEU A 32 -10.84 5.19 7.59
C LEU A 32 -12.33 5.20 7.23
N HIS A 33 -12.87 4.12 6.68
CA HIS A 33 -14.31 4.00 6.43
C HIS A 33 -15.11 3.95 7.74
N ALA A 34 -14.60 3.23 8.75
CA ALA A 34 -15.23 3.21 10.08
C ALA A 34 -15.20 4.59 10.74
N ILE A 35 -14.07 5.31 10.65
CA ILE A 35 -13.96 6.69 11.15
C ILE A 35 -14.95 7.62 10.41
N ALA A 36 -15.04 7.52 9.09
CA ALA A 36 -15.97 8.33 8.30
C ALA A 36 -17.45 8.11 8.72
N LEU A 37 -17.79 6.93 9.22
CA LEU A 37 -19.12 6.61 9.71
C LEU A 37 -19.35 7.07 11.16
N LEU A 38 -18.33 7.00 12.01
CA LEU A 38 -18.47 7.15 13.48
C LEU A 38 -18.06 8.52 14.01
N ASP A 39 -17.13 9.22 13.36
CA ASP A 39 -16.62 10.50 13.83
C ASP A 39 -17.54 11.65 13.37
N PRO A 40 -18.23 12.35 14.31
CA PRO A 40 -19.15 13.43 13.97
C PRO A 40 -18.45 14.65 13.34
N LEU A 41 -17.10 14.73 13.41
CA LEU A 41 -16.34 15.81 12.79
C LEU A 41 -15.97 15.51 11.32
N VAL A 42 -16.19 14.28 10.86
CA VAL A 42 -15.83 13.83 9.51
C VAL A 42 -17.06 13.83 8.60
N ILE A 43 -17.66 15.01 8.39
CA ILE A 43 -18.87 15.19 7.57
C ILE A 43 -18.53 15.80 6.22
N SER A 44 -19.03 15.20 5.13
CA SER A 44 -18.89 15.70 3.75
C SER A 44 -17.44 15.93 3.32
N GLN A 45 -16.52 15.07 3.77
CA GLN A 45 -15.09 15.17 3.45
C GLN A 45 -14.64 14.06 2.50
N ARG A 46 -13.66 14.38 1.67
CA ARG A 46 -12.90 13.37 0.91
C ARG A 46 -11.68 12.96 1.73
N ILE A 47 -11.64 11.69 2.12
CA ILE A 47 -10.51 11.11 2.86
C ILE A 47 -9.58 10.45 1.85
N PHE A 48 -8.34 10.91 1.77
CA PHE A 48 -7.35 10.40 0.83
C PHE A 48 -6.50 9.34 1.51
N ALA A 49 -6.84 8.07 1.26
CA ALA A 49 -6.12 6.91 1.76
C ALA A 49 -4.86 6.63 0.90
N PHE A 50 -3.80 7.40 1.12
CA PHE A 50 -2.56 7.38 0.31
C PHE A 50 -1.35 7.29 1.25
N ALA A 51 -0.84 6.08 1.52
CA ALA A 51 0.20 5.87 2.54
C ALA A 51 1.57 6.43 2.10
N ALA A 52 2.11 5.93 0.99
CA ALA A 52 3.33 6.43 0.37
C ALA A 52 3.39 6.05 -1.13
N PRO A 53 4.18 6.77 -1.95
CA PRO A 53 4.43 6.39 -3.33
C PRO A 53 5.28 5.11 -3.39
N ILE A 54 4.98 4.24 -4.36
CA ILE A 54 5.66 2.95 -4.59
C ILE A 54 6.09 2.77 -6.03
N GLN A 55 7.21 2.08 -6.19
CA GLN A 55 7.73 1.58 -7.45
C GLN A 55 7.67 0.05 -7.46
N LEU A 56 7.69 -0.58 -8.64
CA LEU A 56 7.62 -2.04 -8.74
C LEU A 56 8.85 -2.70 -8.09
N LYS A 57 10.02 -2.06 -8.17
CA LYS A 57 11.22 -2.54 -7.47
C LYS A 57 11.03 -2.61 -5.95
N ASP A 58 10.30 -1.67 -5.35
CA ASP A 58 10.06 -1.65 -3.90
C ASP A 58 9.22 -2.85 -3.49
N ILE A 59 8.23 -3.20 -4.31
CA ILE A 59 7.40 -4.40 -4.16
C ILE A 59 8.26 -5.66 -4.28
N ILE A 60 9.08 -5.77 -5.34
CA ILE A 60 9.90 -6.96 -5.60
C ILE A 60 10.91 -7.17 -4.48
N TYR A 61 11.61 -6.13 -4.05
CA TYR A 61 12.57 -6.22 -2.94
C TYR A 61 11.89 -6.61 -1.62
N ALA A 62 10.71 -6.05 -1.32
CA ALA A 62 9.95 -6.46 -0.15
C ALA A 62 9.53 -7.94 -0.23
N LEU A 63 9.05 -8.40 -1.39
CA LEU A 63 8.66 -9.79 -1.59
C LEU A 63 9.85 -10.76 -1.51
N GLN A 64 11.03 -10.37 -2.03
CA GLN A 64 12.25 -11.16 -1.92
C GLN A 64 12.67 -11.37 -0.46
N LYS A 65 12.52 -10.33 0.38
CA LYS A 65 12.75 -10.45 1.84
C LYS A 65 11.71 -11.36 2.51
N LEU A 66 10.44 -11.22 2.16
CA LEU A 66 9.33 -11.97 2.77
C LEU A 66 9.22 -13.43 2.30
N ARG A 67 9.73 -13.75 1.11
CA ARG A 67 9.68 -15.08 0.48
C ARG A 67 11.01 -15.38 -0.23
N PRO A 68 12.13 -15.54 0.51
CA PRO A 68 13.46 -15.74 -0.07
C PRO A 68 13.59 -17.05 -0.87
N SER A 69 12.72 -18.03 -0.63
CA SER A 69 12.69 -19.31 -1.34
C SER A 69 11.98 -19.28 -2.69
N LYS A 70 11.29 -18.19 -3.04
CA LYS A 70 10.58 -18.05 -4.31
C LYS A 70 11.48 -17.38 -5.34
N MET A 71 11.55 -17.96 -6.54
CA MET A 71 12.14 -17.26 -7.69
C MET A 71 11.20 -16.15 -8.14
N LEU A 72 11.50 -14.93 -7.73
CA LEU A 72 10.81 -13.73 -8.19
C LEU A 72 11.57 -13.14 -9.40
N PRO A 73 10.85 -12.52 -10.35
CA PRO A 73 11.51 -11.80 -11.44
C PRO A 73 12.37 -10.65 -10.92
N ASP A 74 13.41 -10.31 -11.67
CA ASP A 74 14.22 -9.13 -11.37
C ASP A 74 13.40 -7.84 -11.56
N PRO A 75 13.66 -6.81 -10.75
CA PRO A 75 13.01 -5.51 -10.92
C PRO A 75 13.40 -4.85 -12.24
N PRO A 76 12.53 -3.99 -12.81
CA PRO A 76 12.86 -3.26 -14.04
C PRO A 76 14.11 -2.39 -13.84
N ALA A 77 15.00 -2.39 -14.83
CA ALA A 77 16.25 -1.63 -14.77
C ALA A 77 16.06 -0.10 -14.67
N LYS A 78 14.94 0.41 -15.18
CA LYS A 78 14.54 1.82 -15.09
C LYS A 78 13.06 1.90 -14.75
N GLU A 79 12.75 2.68 -13.72
CA GLU A 79 11.38 3.03 -13.34
C GLU A 79 11.27 4.52 -13.08
N CYS A 80 10.13 5.09 -13.50
CA CYS A 80 9.72 6.41 -13.04
C CYS A 80 9.28 6.33 -11.56
N ARG A 81 9.27 7.48 -10.89
CA ARG A 81 8.73 7.63 -9.54
C ARG A 81 7.55 8.59 -9.59
N ASP A 82 6.50 8.30 -8.84
CA ASP A 82 5.44 9.28 -8.61
C ASP A 82 5.97 10.39 -7.68
N LEU A 83 5.97 11.62 -8.20
CA LEU A 83 6.44 12.84 -7.50
C LEU A 83 5.28 13.67 -6.94
N THR A 84 4.04 13.19 -7.06
CA THR A 84 2.86 13.89 -6.58
C THR A 84 2.87 13.95 -5.05
N ASP A 85 2.67 15.14 -4.47
CA ASP A 85 2.39 15.29 -3.03
C ASP A 85 0.86 15.33 -2.81
N VAL A 86 0.32 14.25 -2.25
CA VAL A 86 -1.11 14.15 -1.92
C VAL A 86 -1.34 14.80 -0.55
N LEU A 87 -1.34 16.13 -0.52
CA LEU A 87 -1.48 16.93 0.71
C LEU A 87 -2.61 16.45 1.65
N PRO A 88 -3.82 16.09 1.15
CA PRO A 88 -4.90 15.61 2.02
C PRO A 88 -4.62 14.27 2.72
N SER A 89 -3.64 13.49 2.28
CA SER A 89 -3.27 12.22 2.92
C SER A 89 -2.85 12.41 4.38
N ARG A 90 -2.12 13.50 4.68
CA ARG A 90 -1.69 13.80 6.06
C ARG A 90 -2.86 13.97 7.02
N LYS A 91 -4.02 14.41 6.51
CA LYS A 91 -5.24 14.50 7.32
C LYS A 91 -5.81 13.11 7.61
N ALA A 92 -5.83 12.22 6.61
CA ALA A 92 -6.28 10.84 6.79
C ALA A 92 -5.37 10.07 7.76
N GLU A 93 -4.05 10.26 7.69
CA GLU A 93 -3.11 9.67 8.64
C GLU A 93 -3.39 10.12 10.08
N LYS A 94 -3.65 11.41 10.28
CA LYS A 94 -4.01 11.95 11.60
C LYS A 94 -5.29 11.34 12.16
N LEU A 95 -6.26 11.00 11.31
CA LEU A 95 -7.48 10.32 11.75
C LEU A 95 -7.16 8.91 12.28
N LEU A 96 -6.27 8.17 11.62
CA LEU A 96 -5.81 6.86 12.11
C LEU A 96 -5.06 6.99 13.44
N GLN A 97 -4.19 8.00 13.55
CA GLN A 97 -3.46 8.29 14.79
C GLN A 97 -4.42 8.63 15.94
N SER A 98 -5.40 9.51 15.71
CA SER A 98 -6.30 9.98 16.77
C SER A 98 -7.35 8.95 17.19
N PHE A 99 -7.91 8.21 16.23
CA PHE A 99 -9.03 7.31 16.50
C PHE A 99 -8.58 5.90 16.94
N TYR A 100 -7.45 5.42 16.41
CA TYR A 100 -6.94 4.07 16.69
C TYR A 100 -5.62 4.05 17.46
N GLY A 101 -5.01 5.20 17.76
CA GLY A 101 -3.71 5.27 18.44
C GLY A 101 -2.54 4.76 17.59
N GLN A 102 -2.73 4.67 16.27
CA GLN A 102 -1.71 4.18 15.34
C GLN A 102 -0.56 5.20 15.24
N ALA A 103 0.68 4.76 15.01
CA ALA A 103 1.80 5.70 14.87
C ALA A 103 1.75 6.51 13.55
N GLY A 104 1.21 5.91 12.49
CA GLY A 104 1.11 6.46 11.13
C GLY A 104 0.59 5.39 10.18
N TRP A 105 0.76 5.54 8.88
CA TRP A 105 0.34 4.50 7.93
C TRP A 105 1.03 3.14 8.18
N THR A 106 0.33 2.06 7.84
CA THR A 106 0.90 0.71 7.85
C THR A 106 2.01 0.61 6.78
N PRO A 107 3.24 0.18 7.15
CA PRO A 107 4.35 0.09 6.20
C PRO A 107 4.10 -0.92 5.07
N LEU A 108 4.68 -0.67 3.89
CA LEU A 108 4.54 -1.51 2.71
C LEU A 108 4.88 -2.99 2.98
N GLU A 109 6.01 -3.26 3.64
CA GLU A 109 6.44 -4.64 3.95
C GLU A 109 5.40 -5.36 4.82
N THR A 110 4.79 -4.66 5.80
CA THR A 110 3.72 -5.21 6.65
C THR A 110 2.45 -5.47 5.84
N SER A 111 2.05 -4.52 5.00
CA SER A 111 0.86 -4.67 4.15
C SER A 111 1.00 -5.82 3.16
N LEU A 112 2.17 -5.98 2.55
CA LEU A 112 2.48 -7.08 1.66
C LEU A 112 2.50 -8.41 2.41
N ALA A 113 3.13 -8.47 3.59
CA ALA A 113 3.19 -9.68 4.42
C ALA A 113 1.78 -10.19 4.77
N ASN A 114 0.91 -9.30 5.28
CA ASN A 114 -0.48 -9.64 5.57
C ASN A 114 -1.24 -10.08 4.30
N GLY A 115 -0.94 -9.44 3.16
CA GLY A 115 -1.58 -9.73 1.89
C GLY A 115 -1.21 -11.08 1.27
N ILE A 116 -0.14 -11.73 1.72
CA ILE A 116 0.39 -13.02 1.21
C ILE A 116 0.58 -14.08 2.29
N GLU A 117 0.07 -13.86 3.51
CA GLU A 117 0.30 -14.71 4.67
C GLU A 117 -0.07 -16.18 4.43
N ASP A 118 -1.14 -16.42 3.66
CA ASP A 118 -1.71 -17.72 3.29
C ASP A 118 -1.06 -18.37 2.05
N LEU A 119 0.05 -17.82 1.53
CA LEU A 119 0.78 -18.32 0.35
C LEU A 119 2.12 -18.99 0.68
#